data_AF-A0A6M0JC58-F1
#
_entry.id   AF-A0A6M0JC58-F1
#
_cell.length_a   1.000
_cell.length_b   1.000
_cell.length_c   1.000
_cell.angle_alpha   90.00
_cell.angle_beta   90.00
_cell.angle_gamma   90.00
#
_symmetry.space_group_name_H-M   'P 1'
#
loop_
_entity.id
_entity.type
_entity.pdbx_description
1 polymer ?
#
loop_
_entity_poly.entity_id
_entity_poly.type
_entity_poly.pdbx_seq_one_letter_code
_entity_poly.pdbx_strand_id
1 'polypeptide(L)'
;FLKLQDDLRLKAFTSKSAYIRLFQSPASLCYTSAPTLDTLELIRTLAHETLDRWLTWVDAAEPVSEDAREALAARDLALRRSSAERDPGNKFAAQMFGFELTDKLVRSLWGGVGIDDPKHG
;
A
#
# COMPACT_ATOMS: atom_id res chain seq x y z
N PHE A 1 -3.56 6.18 17.48
CA PHE A 1 -4.91 6.07 16.87
C PHE A 1 -5.88 7.08 17.49
N LEU A 2 -6.36 6.89 18.74
CA LEU A 2 -7.34 7.79 19.37
C LEU A 2 -6.90 9.27 19.39
N LYS A 3 -5.64 9.54 19.74
CA LYS A 3 -5.07 10.90 19.74
C LYS A 3 -5.14 11.63 18.37
N LEU A 4 -5.17 10.90 17.26
CA LEU A 4 -5.25 11.50 15.92
C LEU A 4 -6.68 11.81 15.51
N GLN A 5 -7.68 11.15 16.09
CA GLN A 5 -9.09 11.44 15.84
C GLN A 5 -9.51 12.77 16.45
N ASP A 6 -8.87 13.18 17.55
CA ASP A 6 -9.13 14.44 18.25
C ASP A 6 -8.32 15.63 17.70
N ASP A 7 -7.39 15.39 16.76
CA ASP A 7 -6.58 16.45 16.16
C ASP A 7 -7.38 17.20 15.09
N LEU A 8 -7.80 18.43 15.39
CA LEU A 8 -8.60 19.27 14.51
C LEU A 8 -7.92 19.61 13.16
N ARG A 9 -6.60 19.40 13.04
CA ARG A 9 -5.87 19.58 11.79
C ARG A 9 -6.08 18.42 10.82
N LEU A 10 -6.54 17.29 11.32
CA LEU A 10 -6.76 16.06 10.57
C LEU A 10 -8.26 15.84 10.32
N LYS A 11 -8.61 15.44 9.10
CA LYS A 11 -9.97 15.00 8.75
C LYS A 11 -9.92 13.56 8.29
N ALA A 12 -10.70 12.69 8.93
CA ALA A 12 -10.77 11.28 8.56
C ALA A 12 -11.13 11.14 7.07
N PHE A 13 -10.37 10.30 6.36
CA PHE A 13 -10.56 10.02 4.96
C PHE A 13 -11.21 8.66 4.80
N THR A 14 -12.37 8.63 4.12
CA THR A 14 -13.01 7.38 3.71
C THR A 14 -12.92 7.26 2.19
N SER A 15 -12.19 6.25 1.73
CA SER A 15 -12.09 5.98 0.28
C SER A 15 -13.47 5.66 -0.29
N LYS A 16 -13.77 6.18 -1.49
CA LYS A 16 -14.98 5.81 -2.25
C LYS A 16 -14.93 4.35 -2.73
N SER A 17 -13.74 3.80 -2.93
CA SER A 17 -13.56 2.41 -3.33
C SER A 17 -13.76 1.47 -2.14
N ALA A 18 -14.76 0.59 -2.24
CA ALA A 18 -14.99 -0.46 -1.24
C ALA A 18 -13.78 -1.39 -1.10
N TYR A 19 -13.10 -1.66 -2.22
CA TYR A 19 -11.88 -2.47 -2.23
C TYR A 19 -10.78 -1.86 -1.37
N ILE A 20 -10.51 -0.55 -1.51
CA ILE A 20 -9.48 0.13 -0.70
C ILE A 20 -9.83 0.08 0.79
N ARG A 21 -11.11 0.21 1.15
CA ARG A 21 -11.53 0.10 2.56
C ARG A 21 -11.31 -1.31 3.12
N LEU A 22 -11.57 -2.35 2.33
CA LEU A 22 -11.37 -3.74 2.75
C LEU A 22 -9.89 -4.15 2.81
N PHE A 23 -9.03 -3.50 2.02
CA PHE A 23 -7.59 -3.78 2.01
C PHE A 23 -6.87 -3.22 3.25
N GLN A 24 -7.46 -2.25 3.92
CA GLN A 24 -6.87 -1.58 5.07
C GLN A 24 -7.02 -2.39 6.35
N SER A 25 -5.97 -2.42 7.17
CA SER A 25 -6.06 -2.97 8.52
C SER A 25 -6.96 -2.09 9.40
N PRO A 26 -7.56 -2.64 10.48
CA PRO A 26 -8.35 -1.86 11.43
C PRO A 26 -7.57 -0.70 12.10
N ALA A 27 -6.23 -0.78 12.11
CA ALA A 27 -5.35 0.24 12.67
C ALA A 27 -4.85 1.26 11.63
N SER A 28 -5.32 1.20 10.38
CA SER A 28 -4.90 2.12 9.31
C SER A 28 -5.19 3.58 9.66
N LEU A 29 -4.24 4.46 9.34
CA LEU A 29 -4.36 5.90 9.53
C LEU A 29 -4.74 6.56 8.20
N CYS A 30 -6.02 6.82 7.99
CA CYS A 30 -6.53 7.48 6.79
C CYS A 30 -7.07 8.87 7.11
N TYR A 31 -6.28 9.89 6.79
CA TYR A 31 -6.62 11.29 7.04
C TYR A 31 -6.25 12.17 5.86
N THR A 32 -6.92 13.32 5.77
CA THR A 32 -6.54 14.46 4.94
C THR A 32 -6.24 15.65 5.84
N SER A 33 -5.33 16.52 5.41
CA SER A 33 -4.98 17.76 6.11
C SER A 33 -4.56 18.83 5.10
N ALA A 34 -4.55 20.09 5.54
CA ALA A 34 -3.81 21.12 4.82
C ALA A 34 -2.31 20.81 4.91
N PRO A 35 -1.48 21.12 3.90
CA PRO A 35 -0.04 20.83 3.91
C PRO A 35 0.75 21.93 4.64
N THR A 36 0.53 22.10 5.94
CA THR A 36 1.30 23.04 6.77
C THR A 36 2.54 22.35 7.34
N LEU A 37 3.57 23.12 7.73
CA LEU A 37 4.78 22.57 8.35
C LEU A 37 4.45 21.66 9.54
N ASP A 38 3.53 22.08 10.42
CA ASP A 38 3.12 21.29 11.58
C ASP A 38 2.48 19.95 11.22
N THR A 39 1.63 19.94 10.19
CA THR A 39 0.99 18.69 9.73
C THR A 39 1.97 17.77 9.00
N LEU A 40 2.90 18.34 8.24
CA LEU A 40 3.96 17.57 7.58
C LEU A 40 4.88 16.93 8.62
N GLU A 41 5.24 17.67 9.67
CA GLU A 41 6.07 17.17 10.77
C GLU A 41 5.37 16.08 11.58
N LEU A 42 4.07 16.24 11.83
CA LEU A 42 3.22 15.20 12.43
C LEU A 42 3.21 13.93 11.57
N ILE A 43 2.93 14.05 10.27
CA ILE A 43 2.88 12.92 9.34
C ILE A 43 4.24 12.22 9.28
N ARG A 44 5.33 12.99 9.19
CA ARG A 44 6.70 12.47 9.17
C ARG A 44 7.00 11.65 10.42
N THR A 45 6.70 12.20 11.60
CA THR A 45 6.92 11.52 12.88
C THR A 45 6.14 10.20 12.94
N LEU A 46 4.84 10.23 12.60
CA LEU A 46 3.99 9.03 12.61
C LEU A 46 4.44 7.97 11.61
N ALA A 47 4.92 8.39 10.42
CA ALA A 47 5.42 7.47 9.41
C ALA A 47 6.67 6.72 9.90
N HIS A 48 7.63 7.44 10.51
CA HIS A 48 8.80 6.82 11.12
C HIS A 48 8.42 5.86 12.25
N GLU A 49 7.61 6.31 13.21
CA GLU A 49 7.18 5.46 14.33
C GLU A 49 6.44 4.18 13.87
N THR A 50 5.66 4.28 12.80
CA THR A 50 4.93 3.13 12.25
C THR A 50 5.87 2.17 11.54
N LEU A 51 6.84 2.69 10.78
CA LEU A 51 7.85 1.89 10.11
C LEU A 51 8.77 1.19 11.11
N ASP A 52 9.27 1.89 12.12
CA ASP A 52 10.14 1.34 13.16
C ASP A 52 9.45 0.20 13.92
N ARG A 53 8.16 0.38 14.22
CA ARG A 53 7.33 -0.69 14.82
C ARG A 53 7.18 -1.89 13.89
N TRP A 54 6.95 -1.65 12.61
CA TRP A 54 6.83 -2.73 11.63
C TRP A 54 8.16 -3.50 11.48
N LEU A 55 9.30 -2.81 11.45
CA LEU A 55 10.62 -3.45 11.43
C LEU A 55 10.86 -4.31 12.66
N THR A 56 10.43 -3.85 13.84
CA THR A 56 10.51 -4.67 15.07
C THR A 56 9.72 -5.99 14.92
N TRP A 57 8.57 -5.98 14.23
CA TRP A 57 7.81 -7.21 13.97
C TRP A 57 8.50 -8.12 12.96
N VAL A 58 9.20 -7.55 11.97
CA VAL A 58 10.00 -8.32 11.01
C VAL A 58 11.17 -9.00 11.73
N ASP A 59 11.89 -8.26 12.58
CA ASP A 59 13.03 -8.79 13.34
C ASP A 59 12.61 -9.90 14.32
N ALA A 60 11.41 -9.79 14.89
CA ALA A 60 10.85 -10.76 15.83
C ALA A 60 10.05 -11.89 15.16
N ALA A 61 9.93 -11.90 13.82
CA ALA A 61 9.07 -12.86 13.13
C ALA A 61 9.65 -14.29 13.19
N GLU A 62 8.80 -15.26 13.53
CA GLU A 62 9.15 -16.67 13.46
C GLU A 62 8.96 -17.21 12.02
N PRO A 63 9.76 -18.21 11.59
CA PRO A 63 9.56 -18.85 10.31
C PRO A 63 8.16 -19.46 10.16
N VAL A 64 7.55 -19.24 8.99
CA VAL A 64 6.28 -19.88 8.65
C VAL A 64 6.50 -21.38 8.45
N SER A 65 5.59 -22.20 9.00
CA SER A 65 5.59 -23.66 8.81
C SER A 65 5.46 -24.03 7.34
N GLU A 66 6.07 -25.14 6.94
CA GLU A 66 6.17 -25.50 5.51
C GLU A 66 4.81 -25.67 4.84
N ASP A 67 3.85 -26.25 5.55
CA ASP A 67 2.48 -26.48 5.10
C ASP A 67 1.67 -25.18 4.87
N ALA A 68 2.06 -24.07 5.50
CA ALA A 68 1.39 -22.78 5.36
C ALA A 68 2.04 -21.87 4.29
N ARG A 69 3.27 -22.15 3.85
CA ARG A 69 4.05 -21.27 2.95
C ARG A 69 3.36 -21.06 1.61
N GLU A 70 2.88 -22.13 0.97
CA GLU A 70 2.26 -22.05 -0.36
C GLU A 70 0.98 -21.22 -0.33
N ALA A 71 0.11 -21.48 0.66
CA ALA A 71 -1.14 -20.73 0.83
C ALA A 71 -0.87 -19.25 1.13
N LEU A 72 0.13 -18.95 1.97
CA LEU A 72 0.51 -17.57 2.28
C LEU A 72 1.07 -16.85 1.05
N ALA A 73 1.97 -17.49 0.30
CA ALA A 73 2.54 -16.92 -0.92
C ALA A 73 1.47 -16.64 -1.99
N ALA A 74 0.52 -17.56 -2.17
CA ALA A 74 -0.60 -17.38 -3.09
C ALA A 74 -1.51 -16.22 -2.68
N ARG A 75 -1.82 -16.11 -1.38
CA ARG A 75 -2.56 -14.97 -0.82
C ARG A 75 -1.82 -13.65 -1.10
N ASP A 76 -0.53 -13.60 -0.82
CA ASP A 76 0.29 -12.38 -0.96
C ASP A 76 0.45 -11.95 -2.42
N LEU A 77 0.56 -12.90 -3.34
CA LEU A 77 0.53 -12.60 -4.78
C LEU A 77 -0.84 -12.03 -5.19
N ALA A 78 -1.93 -12.67 -4.78
CA ALA A 78 -3.28 -12.20 -5.09
C ALA A 78 -3.53 -10.78 -4.55
N LEU A 79 -3.08 -10.50 -3.32
CA LEU A 79 -3.18 -9.18 -2.71
C LEU A 79 -2.35 -8.14 -3.47
N ARG A 80 -1.06 -8.40 -3.74
CA ARG A 80 -0.19 -7.47 -4.49
C ARG A 80 -0.73 -7.15 -5.88
N ARG A 81 -1.16 -8.18 -6.61
CA ARG A 81 -1.72 -8.02 -7.96
C ARG A 81 -3.00 -7.20 -7.92
N SER A 82 -3.95 -7.58 -7.07
CA SER A 82 -5.24 -6.88 -6.97
C SER A 82 -5.09 -5.43 -6.48
N SER A 83 -4.15 -5.15 -5.57
CA SER A 83 -3.87 -3.77 -5.14
C SER A 83 -3.28 -2.94 -6.27
N ALA A 84 -2.30 -3.48 -7.00
CA ALA A 84 -1.64 -2.77 -8.10
C ALA A 84 -2.60 -2.50 -9.27
N GLU A 85 -3.36 -3.51 -9.71
CA GLU A 85 -4.27 -3.37 -10.87
C GLU A 85 -5.46 -2.43 -10.59
N ARG A 86 -5.93 -2.37 -9.33
CA ARG A 86 -7.14 -1.61 -8.94
C ARG A 86 -6.85 -0.26 -8.30
N ASP A 87 -5.59 0.16 -8.24
CA ASP A 87 -5.21 1.43 -7.65
C ASP A 87 -5.91 2.59 -8.41
N PRO A 88 -6.71 3.44 -7.73
CA PRO A 88 -7.30 4.63 -8.35
C PRO A 88 -6.27 5.57 -9.00
N GLY A 89 -5.03 5.54 -8.52
CA GLY A 89 -3.86 6.25 -9.03
C GLY A 89 -3.48 5.89 -10.48
N ASN A 90 -3.83 4.69 -10.94
CA ASN A 90 -3.49 4.23 -12.30
C ASN A 90 -4.06 5.12 -13.40
N LYS A 91 -5.21 5.78 -13.14
CA LYS A 91 -5.80 6.75 -14.07
C LYS A 91 -4.89 7.97 -14.26
N PHE A 92 -4.28 8.46 -13.19
CA PHE A 92 -3.35 9.59 -13.24
C PHE A 92 -2.04 9.18 -13.90
N ALA A 93 -1.53 7.99 -13.61
CA ALA A 93 -0.34 7.45 -14.27
C ALA A 93 -0.56 7.33 -15.79
N ALA A 94 -1.71 6.82 -16.24
CA ALA A 94 -2.03 6.72 -17.66
C ALA A 94 -2.13 8.08 -18.36
N GLN A 95 -2.63 9.10 -17.67
CA GLN A 95 -2.67 10.47 -18.17
C GLN A 95 -1.28 11.10 -18.29
N MET A 96 -0.36 10.76 -17.38
CA MET A 96 0.99 11.33 -17.32
C MET A 96 1.99 10.62 -18.23
N PHE A 97 1.88 9.29 -18.33
CA PHE A 97 2.89 8.41 -18.94
C PHE A 97 2.38 7.64 -20.16
N GLY A 98 1.08 7.73 -20.45
CA GLY A 98 0.42 6.88 -21.44
C GLY A 98 0.11 5.47 -20.90
N PHE A 99 -0.79 4.78 -21.60
CA PHE A 99 -1.29 3.48 -21.18
C PHE A 99 -0.23 2.38 -21.18
N GLU A 100 0.65 2.36 -22.18
CA GLU A 100 1.64 1.28 -22.33
C GLU A 100 2.65 1.27 -21.18
N LEU A 101 3.25 2.43 -20.88
CA LEU A 101 4.20 2.54 -19.77
C LEU A 101 3.50 2.31 -18.42
N THR A 102 2.27 2.78 -18.27
CA THR A 102 1.49 2.54 -17.05
C THR A 102 1.19 1.05 -16.84
N ASP A 103 0.79 0.30 -17.87
CA ASP A 103 0.55 -1.14 -17.77
C ASP A 103 1.83 -1.88 -17.35
N LYS A 104 2.99 -1.54 -17.94
CA LYS A 104 4.29 -2.11 -17.55
C LYS A 104 4.62 -1.80 -16.08
N LEU A 105 4.46 -0.55 -15.64
CA LEU A 105 4.70 -0.15 -14.25
C LEU A 105 3.79 -0.90 -13.27
N VAL A 106 2.49 -0.97 -13.57
CA VAL A 106 1.51 -1.67 -12.73
C VAL A 106 1.85 -3.16 -12.61
N ARG A 107 2.23 -3.81 -13.72
CA ARG A 107 2.68 -5.23 -13.70
C ARG A 107 3.93 -5.44 -12.85
N SER A 108 4.90 -4.53 -12.95
CA SER A 108 6.14 -4.63 -12.17
C SER A 108 5.89 -4.57 -10.67
N LEU A 109 4.91 -3.79 -10.20
CA LEU A 109 4.61 -3.65 -8.77
C LEU A 109 4.22 -4.95 -8.07
N TRP A 110 3.70 -5.94 -8.79
CA TRP A 110 3.34 -7.25 -8.22
C TRP A 110 4.23 -8.39 -8.69
N GLY A 111 5.31 -8.10 -9.42
CA GLY A 111 6.21 -9.12 -9.97
C GLY A 111 5.67 -9.79 -11.23
N GLY A 112 4.73 -9.16 -11.94
CA GLY A 112 4.21 -9.63 -13.21
C GLY A 112 5.14 -9.43 -14.40
N VAL A 113 6.26 -8.72 -14.19
CA VAL A 113 7.36 -8.55 -15.15
C VAL A 113 8.57 -9.30 -14.59
N GLY A 114 8.81 -10.51 -15.09
CA GLY A 114 9.94 -11.38 -14.76
C GLY A 114 10.51 -12.01 -16.05
N ILE A 115 11.66 -12.69 -15.96
CA ILE A 115 12.52 -13.17 -17.07
C ILE A 115 11.77 -13.97 -18.16
N ASP A 116 10.61 -14.55 -17.84
CA ASP A 116 9.81 -15.39 -18.73
C ASP A 116 8.53 -14.70 -19.27
N ASP A 117 8.44 -13.36 -19.32
CA ASP A 117 7.31 -12.70 -20.01
C ASP A 117 7.40 -12.96 -21.53
N PRO A 118 6.50 -13.79 -22.12
CA PRO A 118 6.58 -14.19 -23.52
C PRO A 118 6.29 -13.05 -24.50
N LYS A 119 6.00 -11.83 -24.02
CA LYS A 119 5.73 -10.68 -24.88
C LYS A 119 6.98 -9.94 -25.38
N HIS A 120 8.16 -10.26 -24.84
CA HIS A 120 9.43 -9.61 -25.24
C HIS A 120 10.61 -10.59 -25.45
N GLY A 121 10.32 -11.84 -25.82
CA GLY A 121 11.31 -12.81 -26.35
C GLY A 121 11.28 -12.89 -27.87
#